data_AF-A0A1I0T031-F1
#
_entry.id   AF-A0A1I0T031-F1
#
_cell.length_a   1.000
_cell.length_b   1.000
_cell.length_c   1.000
_cell.angle_alpha   90.00
_cell.angle_beta   90.00
_cell.angle_gamma   90.00
#
_symmetry.space_group_name_H-M   'P 1'
#
loop_
_entity.id
_entity.type
_entity.pdbx_description
1 polymer ?
#
loop_
_entity_poly.entity_id
_entity_poly.type
_entity_poly.pdbx_seq_one_letter_code
_entity_poly.pdbx_strand_id
1 'polypeptide(L)'
;MSRTVTVTGDFETAARAAVAAAALRVREHALRQVTAYTARAEQAAADPESSTEAAHRDGVAYWACTARENGATEEQITAAEQAAPRLVR
;
A
#
# COMPACT_ATOMS: atom_id res chain seq x y z
N MET A 1 -15.59 -37.69 20.00
CA MET A 1 -14.36 -37.06 19.45
C MET A 1 -14.63 -36.01 18.35
N SER A 2 -15.87 -35.85 17.84
CA SER A 2 -16.14 -34.97 16.69
C SER A 2 -16.19 -33.47 16.98
N ARG A 3 -16.53 -33.05 18.21
CA ARG A 3 -16.75 -31.63 18.55
C ARG A 3 -15.46 -30.81 18.59
N THR A 4 -14.35 -31.42 19.02
CA THR A 4 -13.03 -30.75 19.10
C THR A 4 -12.43 -30.54 17.72
N VAL A 5 -12.64 -31.46 16.77
CA VAL A 5 -12.13 -31.34 15.39
C VAL A 5 -12.85 -30.21 14.64
N THR A 6 -14.16 -30.05 14.83
CA THR A 6 -14.94 -28.97 14.21
C THR A 6 -14.52 -27.59 14.73
N VAL A 7 -14.34 -27.42 16.06
CA VAL A 7 -13.92 -26.14 16.65
C VAL A 7 -12.54 -25.69 16.16
N THR A 8 -11.58 -26.62 16.07
CA THR A 8 -10.23 -26.28 15.56
C THR A 8 -10.26 -25.91 14.08
N GLY A 9 -11.05 -26.61 13.26
CA GLY A 9 -11.19 -26.30 11.83
C GLY A 9 -11.88 -24.96 11.56
N ASP A 10 -12.91 -24.62 12.34
CA ASP A 10 -13.62 -23.33 12.23
C ASP A 10 -12.72 -22.16 12.65
N PHE A 11 -11.94 -22.34 13.72
CA PHE A 11 -10.97 -21.34 14.17
C PHE A 11 -9.88 -21.09 13.15
N GLU A 12 -9.28 -22.13 12.58
CA GLU A 12 -8.23 -21.99 11.57
C GLU A 12 -8.74 -21.24 10.33
N THR A 13 -9.96 -21.55 9.90
CA THR A 13 -10.62 -20.88 8.78
C THR A 13 -10.86 -19.39 9.10
N ALA A 14 -11.39 -19.08 10.28
CA ALA A 14 -11.61 -17.70 10.72
C ALA A 14 -10.30 -16.92 10.83
N ALA A 15 -9.24 -17.54 11.34
CA ALA A 15 -7.91 -16.92 11.45
C ALA A 15 -7.32 -16.61 10.07
N ARG A 16 -7.38 -17.55 9.12
CA ARG A 16 -6.93 -17.33 7.73
C ARG A 16 -7.72 -16.19 7.07
N ALA A 17 -9.03 -16.15 7.25
CA ALA A 17 -9.89 -15.09 6.72
C ALA A 17 -9.53 -13.72 7.33
N ALA A 18 -9.28 -13.66 8.63
CA ALA A 18 -8.88 -12.43 9.32
C ALA A 18 -7.54 -11.90 8.81
N VAL A 19 -6.54 -12.78 8.61
CA VAL A 19 -5.23 -12.40 8.06
C VAL A 19 -5.38 -11.89 6.62
N ALA A 20 -6.15 -12.58 5.78
CA ALA A 20 -6.40 -12.14 4.40
C ALA A 20 -7.09 -10.75 4.36
N ALA A 21 -8.06 -10.52 5.25
CA ALA A 21 -8.73 -9.23 5.37
C ALA A 21 -7.80 -8.13 5.90
N ALA A 22 -6.85 -8.47 6.78
CA ALA A 22 -5.83 -7.53 7.24
C ALA A 22 -4.89 -7.14 6.09
N ALA A 23 -4.38 -8.12 5.34
CA ALA A 23 -3.52 -7.87 4.18
C ALA A 23 -4.21 -6.97 3.14
N LEU A 24 -5.49 -7.21 2.86
CA LEU A 24 -6.28 -6.36 1.97
C LEU A 24 -6.29 -4.89 2.41
N ARG A 25 -6.55 -4.62 3.70
CA ARG A 25 -6.58 -3.26 4.25
C ARG A 25 -5.21 -2.58 4.20
N VAL A 26 -4.14 -3.33 4.48
CA VAL A 26 -2.76 -2.82 4.39
C VAL A 26 -2.43 -2.49 2.95
N ARG A 27 -2.75 -3.37 2.00
CA ARG A 27 -2.58 -3.13 0.56
C ARG A 27 -3.28 -1.86 0.11
N GLU A 28 -4.55 -1.70 0.45
CA GLU A 28 -5.33 -0.50 0.11
C GLU A 28 -4.74 0.77 0.71
N HIS A 29 -4.27 0.71 1.97
CA HIS A 29 -3.60 1.85 2.59
C HIS A 29 -2.29 2.19 1.89
N ALA A 30 -1.45 1.19 1.61
CA ALA A 30 -0.17 1.37 0.97
C ALA A 30 -0.31 2.00 -0.43
N LEU A 31 -1.28 1.56 -1.24
CA LEU A 31 -1.56 2.17 -2.55
C LEU A 31 -2.01 3.64 -2.44
N ARG A 32 -2.82 4.00 -1.42
CA ARG A 32 -3.16 5.40 -1.15
C ARG A 32 -1.93 6.22 -0.77
N GLN A 33 -0.99 5.64 -0.02
CA GLN A 33 0.24 6.33 0.36
C GLN A 33 1.20 6.48 -0.83
N VAL A 34 1.32 5.48 -1.72
CA VAL A 34 2.03 5.61 -2.99
C VAL A 34 1.52 6.84 -3.75
N THR A 35 0.21 6.96 -3.91
CA THR A 35 -0.42 8.13 -4.56
C THR A 35 -0.03 9.44 -3.87
N ALA A 36 -0.14 9.50 -2.54
CA ALA A 36 0.11 10.72 -1.77
C ALA A 36 1.58 11.16 -1.76
N TYR A 37 2.51 10.21 -1.62
CA TYR A 37 3.95 10.49 -1.62
C TYR A 37 4.45 10.83 -3.02
N THR A 38 3.88 10.25 -4.08
CA THR A 38 4.18 10.65 -5.46
C THR A 38 3.78 12.11 -5.69
N ALA A 39 2.58 12.52 -5.26
CA ALA A 39 2.14 13.91 -5.37
C ALA A 39 3.05 14.88 -4.59
N ARG A 40 3.48 14.50 -3.38
CA ARG A 40 4.43 15.30 -2.59
C ARG A 40 5.81 15.39 -3.22
N ALA A 41 6.30 14.29 -3.82
CA ALA A 41 7.57 14.30 -4.55
C ALA A 41 7.49 15.22 -5.77
N GLU A 42 6.41 15.17 -6.55
CA GLU A 42 6.19 16.07 -7.68
C GLU A 42 6.09 17.54 -7.25
N GLN A 43 5.39 17.81 -6.15
CA GLN A 43 5.29 19.16 -5.60
C GLN A 43 6.65 19.69 -5.13
N ALA A 44 7.43 18.87 -4.41
CA ALA A 44 8.78 19.22 -3.98
C ALA A 44 9.73 19.42 -5.17
N ALA A 45 9.64 18.60 -6.21
CA ALA A 45 10.45 18.75 -7.43
C ALA A 45 10.15 20.04 -8.21
N ALA A 46 8.93 20.58 -8.07
CA ALA A 46 8.53 21.84 -8.68
C ALA A 46 8.97 23.07 -7.89
N ASP A 47 9.39 22.89 -6.63
CA ASP A 47 9.84 23.95 -5.72
C ASP A 47 11.38 23.96 -5.60
N PRO A 48 12.08 24.96 -6.17
CA PRO A 48 13.54 25.04 -6.13
C PRO A 48 14.14 25.15 -4.72
N GLU A 49 13.37 25.56 -3.71
CA GLU A 49 13.83 25.68 -2.32
C GLU A 49 13.60 24.39 -1.52
N SER A 50 12.86 23.43 -2.08
CA SER A 50 12.53 22.20 -1.38
C SER A 50 13.73 21.25 -1.33
N SER A 51 14.00 20.73 -0.13
CA SER A 51 15.00 19.68 0.11
C SER A 51 14.39 18.29 0.34
N THR A 52 13.07 18.15 0.20
CA THR A 52 12.34 16.94 0.61
C THR A 52 11.98 16.00 -0.54
N GLU A 53 12.31 16.32 -1.80
CA GLU A 53 11.96 15.47 -2.95
C GLU A 53 12.45 14.03 -2.75
N ALA A 54 13.74 13.86 -2.44
CA ALA A 54 14.33 12.54 -2.25
C ALA A 54 13.63 11.75 -1.12
N ALA A 55 13.34 12.40 0.00
CA ALA A 55 12.61 11.77 1.11
C ALA A 55 11.19 11.35 0.71
N HIS A 56 10.51 12.12 -0.15
CA HIS A 56 9.20 11.74 -0.67
C HIS A 56 9.29 10.57 -1.65
N ARG A 57 10.31 10.51 -2.50
CA ARG A 57 10.59 9.36 -3.39
C ARG A 57 10.87 8.08 -2.60
N ASP A 58 11.65 8.18 -1.52
CA ASP A 58 11.88 7.05 -0.62
C ASP A 58 10.57 6.57 0.03
N GLY A 59 9.69 7.52 0.39
CA GLY A 59 8.33 7.21 0.85
C GLY A 59 7.51 6.44 -0.19
N VAL A 60 7.56 6.82 -1.47
CA VAL A 60 6.91 6.07 -2.55
C VAL A 60 7.44 4.63 -2.61
N ALA A 61 8.76 4.46 -2.61
CA ALA A 61 9.40 3.15 -2.67
C ALA A 61 9.02 2.26 -1.47
N TYR A 62 9.01 2.83 -0.26
CA TYR A 62 8.59 2.14 0.96
C TYR A 62 7.15 1.62 0.84
N TRP A 63 6.21 2.49 0.49
CA TRP A 63 4.80 2.10 0.40
C TRP A 63 4.52 1.16 -0.77
N ALA A 64 5.23 1.30 -1.89
CA ALA A 64 5.16 0.33 -2.98
C ALA A 64 5.63 -1.06 -2.52
N CYS A 65 6.72 -1.15 -1.72
CA CYS A 65 7.17 -2.39 -1.11
C CYS A 65 6.10 -2.99 -0.19
N THR A 66 5.54 -2.20 0.72
CA THR A 66 4.44 -2.64 1.60
C THR A 66 3.22 -3.13 0.81
N ALA A 67 2.88 -2.48 -0.31
CA ALA A 67 1.78 -2.92 -1.16
C ALA A 67 2.06 -4.30 -1.79
N ARG A 68 3.27 -4.53 -2.32
CA ARG A 68 3.69 -5.82 -2.90
C ARG A 68 3.65 -6.95 -1.89
N GLU A 69 4.20 -6.71 -0.69
CA GLU A 69 4.19 -7.67 0.43
C GLU A 69 2.77 -8.07 0.83
N ASN A 70 1.77 -7.22 0.56
CA ASN A 70 0.36 -7.46 0.82
C ASN A 70 -0.45 -7.80 -0.45
N GLY A 71 0.24 -8.22 -1.52
CA GLY A 71 -0.38 -8.77 -2.73
C GLY A 71 -0.93 -7.72 -3.70
N ALA A 72 -0.36 -6.52 -3.75
CA ALA A 72 -0.54 -5.64 -4.90
C ALA A 72 0.29 -6.11 -6.10
N THR A 73 -0.26 -5.95 -7.30
CA THR A 73 0.51 -6.15 -8.53
C THR A 73 1.27 -4.88 -8.92
N GLU A 74 2.25 -5.00 -9.80
CA GLU A 74 2.98 -3.85 -10.34
C GLU A 74 2.05 -2.89 -11.09
N GLU A 75 1.02 -3.40 -11.77
CA GLU A 75 0.02 -2.56 -12.45
C GLU A 75 -0.78 -1.73 -11.44
N GLN A 76 -1.13 -2.30 -10.28
CA GLN A 76 -1.86 -1.56 -9.24
C GLN A 76 -1.01 -0.46 -8.61
N ILE A 77 0.29 -0.71 -8.42
CA ILE A 77 1.24 0.28 -7.90
C ILE A 77 1.47 1.38 -8.94
N THR A 78 1.71 1.00 -10.20
CA THR A 78 1.87 1.94 -11.31
C THR A 78 0.63 2.82 -11.46
N ALA A 79 -0.57 2.23 -11.37
CA ALA A 79 -1.82 2.99 -11.40
C ALA A 79 -1.94 3.97 -10.23
N ALA A 80 -1.52 3.59 -9.03
CA ALA A 80 -1.50 4.48 -7.86
C ALA A 80 -0.51 5.65 -8.04
N GLU A 81 0.69 5.39 -8.59
CA GLU A 81 1.64 6.45 -8.93
C GLU A 81 1.08 7.40 -10.00
N GLN A 82 0.40 6.87 -11.02
CA GLN A 82 -0.21 7.66 -12.09
C GLN A 82 -1.45 8.45 -11.65
N ALA A 83 -2.15 7.98 -10.62
CA ALA A 83 -3.30 8.65 -10.04
C ALA A 83 -2.93 9.84 -9.15
N ALA A 84 -1.63 10.04 -8.86
CA ALA A 84 -1.18 11.20 -8.12
C ALA A 84 -1.60 12.49 -8.84
N PRO A 85 -2.21 13.47 -8.11
CA PRO A 85 -2.55 14.76 -8.70
C PRO A 85 -1.28 15.44 -9.21
N ARG A 86 -1.16 15.56 -10.52
CA ARG A 86 -0.03 16.25 -11.15
C ARG A 86 -0.27 17.75 -11.14
N LEU A 87 0.78 18.51 -10.86
CA LEU A 87 0.77 19.94 -11.08
C LEU A 87 0.63 20.20 -12.59
N VAL A 88 -0.50 20.76 -13.01
CA VAL A 88 -0.67 21.30 -14.36
C VAL A 88 0.22 22.53 -14.43
N ARG A 89 1.30 22.43 -15.21
CA ARG A 89 2.15 23.58 -15.55
C ARG A 89 1.45 24.55 -16.49
#